data_AF-A0A1H0BQT6-F1
#
_entry.id   AF-A0A1H0BQT6-F1
#
_cell.length_a   1.000
_cell.length_b   1.000
_cell.length_c   1.000
_cell.angle_alpha   90.00
_cell.angle_beta   90.00
_cell.angle_gamma   90.00
#
_symmetry.space_group_name_H-M   'P 1'
#
loop_
_entity.id
_entity.type
_entity.pdbx_description
1 polymer ?
#
loop_
_entity_poly.entity_id
_entity_poly.type
_entity_poly.pdbx_seq_one_letter_code
_entity_poly.pdbx_strand_id
1 'polypeptide(L)'
;MRVLRARFVVVLLGVVAVLALAGPAAAHVGDGRAGSDFDGRVLSVTPAVPGVTVRVLQFGDELEVVNPTGTELAVPGYSGEPYLRIGPDGVWRNRLSPATTINLDRFGRTPLPADADPLAAPDWVQVSTQPEYTWHDHRTHWMSEGQLPPAVAADPTTDHVVLEWTVPMAYGGQDVVVDGELTWSPPPPGWLVWPLYAVLLLAVVAAGWSGPGPLAGALALGAAASLWHALATPVPSVTQGSHAGAVVSALLPALLVAGVSVLGIRAARRVRGGLTGVLAVVAGWLLLVQGLPDVDVLWTANVLATGPGVLGRAAVAVLLAGGAGLVAGGALAARRSRRDPVTAGVPAGAPG
;
A
#
# COMPACT_ATOMS: atom_id res chain seq x y z
N MET A 1 6.42 39.90 14.90
CA MET A 1 5.45 38.78 14.79
C MET A 1 5.03 38.41 13.36
N ARG A 2 4.73 39.36 12.45
CA ARG A 2 4.39 39.04 11.04
C ARG A 2 5.51 38.30 10.28
N VAL A 3 6.76 38.71 10.48
CA VAL A 3 7.93 38.10 9.83
C VAL A 3 8.16 36.64 10.29
N LEU A 4 7.89 36.33 11.57
CA LEU A 4 7.99 34.96 12.09
C LEU A 4 6.92 34.02 11.52
N ARG A 5 5.69 34.53 11.34
CA ARG A 5 4.59 33.78 10.71
C ARG A 5 4.84 33.51 9.23
N ALA A 6 5.39 34.51 8.51
CA ALA A 6 5.76 34.35 7.10
C ALA A 6 6.89 33.32 6.92
N ARG A 7 7.92 33.38 7.76
CA ARG A 7 9.03 32.41 7.76
C ARG A 7 8.55 30.97 8.04
N PHE A 8 7.63 30.79 8.98
CA PHE A 8 7.07 29.47 9.29
C PHE A 8 6.26 28.88 8.12
N VAL A 9 5.44 29.71 7.45
CA VAL A 9 4.68 29.28 6.27
C VAL A 9 5.61 28.94 5.10
N VAL A 10 6.66 29.73 4.88
CA VAL A 10 7.66 29.45 3.82
C VAL A 10 8.42 28.16 4.10
N VAL A 11 8.83 27.91 5.34
CA VAL A 11 9.51 26.66 5.72
C VAL A 11 8.57 25.47 5.53
N LEU A 12 7.30 25.60 5.95
CA LEU A 12 6.31 24.53 5.80
C LEU A 12 6.00 24.24 4.33
N LEU A 13 5.83 25.27 3.50
CA LEU A 13 5.66 25.13 2.06
C LEU A 13 6.89 24.52 1.40
N GLY A 14 8.09 24.88 1.86
CA GLY A 14 9.34 24.25 1.43
C GLY A 14 9.41 22.77 1.76
N VAL A 15 9.01 22.38 2.97
CA VAL A 15 8.93 20.96 3.38
C VAL A 15 7.89 20.21 2.55
N VAL A 16 6.70 20.77 2.35
CA VAL A 16 5.65 20.17 1.49
C VAL A 16 6.13 20.05 0.05
N ALA A 17 6.80 21.06 -0.50
CA ALA A 17 7.35 21.03 -1.85
C ALA A 17 8.46 19.97 -2.01
N VAL A 18 9.34 19.83 -1.01
CA VAL A 18 10.38 18.78 -1.01
C VAL A 18 9.75 17.38 -0.90
N LEU A 19 8.71 17.22 -0.08
CA LEU A 19 7.98 15.96 0.04
C LEU A 19 7.16 15.62 -1.22
N ALA A 20 6.67 16.63 -1.96
CA ALA A 20 6.02 16.44 -3.26
C ALA A 20 7.01 16.12 -4.39
N LEU A 21 8.30 16.45 -4.21
CA LEU A 21 9.40 16.08 -5.10
C LEU A 21 10.05 14.74 -4.74
N ALA A 22 9.78 14.21 -3.55
CA ALA A 22 10.03 12.80 -3.29
C ALA A 22 9.08 12.03 -4.21
N GLY A 23 9.64 11.45 -5.27
CA GLY A 23 8.89 10.50 -6.10
C GLY A 23 8.27 9.41 -5.21
N PRO A 24 7.27 8.67 -5.72
CA PRO A 24 6.80 7.48 -5.03
C PRO A 24 8.02 6.70 -4.58
N ALA A 25 8.18 6.47 -3.28
CA ALA A 25 9.24 5.59 -2.82
C ALA A 25 9.01 4.28 -3.57
N ALA A 26 9.93 3.93 -4.47
CA ALA A 26 9.89 2.71 -5.27
C ALA A 26 10.21 1.50 -4.34
N ALA A 27 9.37 1.35 -3.32
CA ALA A 27 9.37 0.28 -2.34
C ALA A 27 8.15 -0.64 -2.56
N HIS A 28 7.38 -0.43 -3.63
CA HIS A 28 6.37 -1.38 -4.07
C HIS A 28 7.05 -2.39 -4.98
N VAL A 29 7.22 -3.61 -4.46
CA VAL A 29 7.40 -4.82 -5.27
C VAL A 29 5.99 -5.31 -5.62
N GLY A 30 5.77 -5.65 -6.89
CA GLY A 30 4.46 -5.89 -7.49
C GLY A 30 3.79 -4.64 -8.09
N ASP A 31 2.76 -4.86 -8.91
CA ASP A 31 1.96 -3.87 -9.68
C ASP A 31 1.35 -2.69 -8.87
N GLY A 32 1.65 -2.55 -7.58
CA GLY A 32 1.24 -1.43 -6.74
C GLY A 32 -0.24 -1.46 -6.35
N ARG A 33 -0.88 -2.64 -6.34
CA ARG A 33 -2.28 -2.81 -5.90
C ARG A 33 -2.33 -3.12 -4.41
N ALA A 34 -3.21 -2.45 -3.68
CA ALA A 34 -3.48 -2.75 -2.28
C ALA A 34 -4.80 -3.52 -2.08
N GLY A 35 -5.61 -3.62 -3.14
CA GLY A 35 -6.85 -4.37 -3.15
C GLY A 35 -7.07 -5.19 -4.42
N SER A 36 -7.84 -6.27 -4.30
CA SER A 36 -8.18 -7.15 -5.42
C SER A 36 -9.48 -7.90 -5.13
N ASP A 37 -10.24 -8.20 -6.18
CA ASP A 37 -11.39 -9.10 -6.08
C ASP A 37 -10.96 -10.58 -6.11
N PHE A 38 -9.73 -10.84 -6.59
CA PHE A 38 -9.07 -12.13 -6.47
C PHE A 38 -8.26 -12.22 -5.17
N ASP A 39 -8.08 -13.43 -4.65
CA ASP A 39 -7.14 -13.72 -3.57
C ASP A 39 -6.48 -15.09 -3.77
N GLY A 40 -5.14 -15.10 -3.75
CA GLY A 40 -4.32 -16.28 -3.97
C GLY A 40 -3.63 -16.72 -2.69
N ARG A 41 -3.59 -18.02 -2.42
CA ARG A 41 -2.96 -18.55 -1.21
C ARG A 41 -2.30 -19.91 -1.42
N VAL A 42 -1.20 -20.12 -0.69
CA VAL A 42 -0.59 -21.45 -0.51
C VAL A 42 -1.49 -22.26 0.41
N LEU A 43 -1.84 -23.47 0.00
CA LEU A 43 -2.59 -24.44 0.81
C LEU A 43 -1.63 -25.42 1.50
N SER A 44 -0.59 -25.89 0.79
CA SER A 44 0.39 -26.82 1.34
C SER A 44 1.75 -26.76 0.65
N VAL A 45 2.78 -27.16 1.40
CA VAL A 45 4.12 -27.47 0.89
C VAL A 45 4.44 -28.91 1.31
N THR A 46 4.60 -29.80 0.34
CA THR A 46 4.67 -31.25 0.58
C THR A 46 5.91 -31.88 -0.08
N PRO A 47 6.78 -32.57 0.68
CA PRO A 47 6.78 -32.62 2.14
C PRO A 47 7.13 -31.24 2.73
N ALA A 48 6.75 -31.02 3.99
CA ALA A 48 7.13 -29.81 4.69
C ALA A 48 8.66 -29.74 4.81
N VAL A 49 9.23 -28.58 4.48
CA VAL A 49 10.68 -28.34 4.55
C VAL A 49 10.96 -27.32 5.68
N PRO A 50 11.44 -27.75 6.85
CA PRO A 50 11.70 -26.85 7.97
C PRO A 50 12.66 -25.72 7.60
N GLY A 51 12.26 -24.48 7.86
CA GLY A 51 13.06 -23.29 7.58
C GLY A 51 12.82 -22.67 6.21
N VAL A 52 12.19 -23.38 5.27
CA VAL A 52 11.76 -22.80 3.99
C VAL A 52 10.34 -22.26 4.14
N THR A 53 10.11 -21.04 3.69
CA THR A 53 8.77 -20.44 3.61
C THR A 53 8.43 -20.10 2.19
N VAL A 54 7.20 -20.44 1.77
CA VAL A 54 6.62 -20.07 0.49
C VAL A 54 5.35 -19.28 0.76
N ARG A 55 5.19 -18.13 0.12
CA ARG A 55 3.97 -17.34 0.20
C ARG A 55 3.58 -16.75 -1.13
N VAL A 56 2.28 -16.58 -1.31
CA VAL A 56 1.74 -15.74 -2.37
C VAL A 56 1.74 -14.29 -1.89
N LEU A 57 2.16 -13.38 -2.77
CA LEU A 57 2.04 -11.95 -2.60
C LEU A 57 1.06 -11.40 -3.64
N GLN A 58 0.60 -10.17 -3.43
CA GLN A 58 -0.17 -9.41 -4.43
C GLN A 58 -1.37 -10.20 -5.00
N PHE A 59 -2.09 -10.90 -4.13
CA PHE A 59 -3.32 -11.64 -4.44
C PHE A 59 -3.17 -12.75 -5.50
N GLY A 60 -1.99 -13.35 -5.63
CA GLY A 60 -1.72 -14.41 -6.60
C GLY A 60 -0.69 -14.02 -7.66
N ASP A 61 -0.38 -12.74 -7.81
CA ASP A 61 0.52 -12.25 -8.87
C ASP A 61 1.96 -12.73 -8.69
N GLU A 62 2.45 -12.72 -7.44
CA GLU A 62 3.84 -13.03 -7.13
C GLU A 62 3.94 -14.20 -6.16
N LEU A 63 4.96 -15.03 -6.35
CA LEU A 63 5.37 -16.04 -5.38
C LEU A 63 6.69 -15.61 -4.75
N GLU A 64 6.77 -15.71 -3.42
CA GLU A 64 8.00 -15.48 -2.67
C GLU A 64 8.44 -16.77 -2.00
N VAL A 65 9.74 -17.03 -2.09
CA VAL A 65 10.40 -18.11 -1.38
C VAL A 65 11.55 -17.55 -0.57
N VAL A 66 11.59 -17.90 0.71
CA VAL A 66 12.72 -17.67 1.61
C VAL A 66 13.31 -19.03 2.00
N ASN A 67 14.61 -19.21 1.75
CA ASN A 67 15.35 -20.42 2.09
C ASN A 67 16.70 -20.10 2.76
N PRO A 68 16.71 -19.76 4.06
CA PRO A 68 17.93 -19.48 4.83
C PRO A 68 18.67 -20.76 5.26
N THR A 69 18.21 -21.95 4.83
CA THR A 69 18.81 -23.22 5.23
C THR A 69 20.17 -23.45 4.56
N GLY A 70 20.90 -24.49 4.98
CA GLY A 70 22.14 -24.89 4.32
C GLY A 70 21.97 -25.68 3.02
N THR A 71 20.74 -25.90 2.56
CA THR A 71 20.44 -26.73 1.39
C THR A 71 19.69 -25.92 0.34
N GLU A 72 20.13 -26.03 -0.89
CA GLU A 72 19.53 -25.30 -2.00
C GLU A 72 18.15 -25.86 -2.37
N LEU A 73 17.24 -24.93 -2.67
CA LEU A 73 15.95 -25.21 -3.27
C LEU A 73 15.98 -24.78 -4.74
N ALA A 74 15.77 -25.73 -5.65
CA ALA A 74 15.60 -25.45 -7.06
C ALA A 74 14.11 -25.27 -7.39
N VAL A 75 13.80 -24.29 -8.24
CA VAL A 75 12.47 -24.09 -8.83
C VAL A 75 12.59 -24.27 -10.34
N PRO A 76 11.99 -25.31 -10.93
CA PRO A 76 11.93 -25.47 -12.38
C PRO A 76 10.97 -24.45 -13.03
N GLY A 77 11.26 -24.12 -14.28
CA GLY A 77 10.41 -23.30 -15.13
C GLY A 77 9.21 -24.09 -15.70
N TYR A 78 8.42 -23.43 -16.55
CA TYR A 78 7.15 -23.97 -17.03
C TYR A 78 7.29 -25.21 -17.92
N SER A 79 8.47 -25.46 -18.50
CA SER A 79 8.76 -26.67 -19.28
C SER A 79 9.57 -27.71 -18.47
N GLY A 80 9.71 -27.52 -17.16
CA GLY A 80 10.55 -28.36 -16.31
C GLY A 80 12.05 -28.03 -16.37
N GLU A 81 12.45 -26.98 -17.10
CA GLU A 81 13.84 -26.56 -17.23
C GLU A 81 14.38 -25.93 -15.94
N PRO A 82 15.70 -25.97 -15.67
CA PRO A 82 16.26 -25.26 -14.53
C PRO A 82 15.99 -23.75 -14.62
N TYR A 83 15.32 -23.17 -13.61
CA TYR A 83 14.97 -21.75 -13.60
C TYR A 83 15.60 -20.99 -12.44
N LEU A 84 15.28 -21.33 -11.19
CA LEU A 84 15.85 -20.69 -9.99
C LEU A 84 16.57 -21.70 -9.09
N ARG A 85 17.60 -21.22 -8.41
CA ARG A 85 18.27 -21.88 -7.29
C ARG A 85 18.34 -20.88 -6.14
N ILE A 86 17.72 -21.22 -5.02
CA ILE A 86 17.55 -20.34 -3.85
C ILE A 86 18.20 -21.02 -2.65
N GLY A 87 19.16 -20.36 -2.01
CA GLY A 87 19.87 -20.89 -0.85
C GLY A 87 20.61 -19.83 -0.05
N PRO A 88 21.47 -20.24 0.89
CA PRO A 88 22.09 -19.33 1.87
C PRO A 88 23.08 -18.34 1.24
N ASP A 89 23.65 -18.70 0.09
CA ASP A 89 24.60 -17.87 -0.67
C ASP A 89 23.90 -16.94 -1.67
N GLY A 90 22.57 -16.91 -1.65
CA GLY A 90 21.76 -16.05 -2.51
C GLY A 90 20.93 -16.81 -3.55
N VAL A 91 20.55 -16.10 -4.60
CA VAL A 91 19.66 -16.59 -5.65
C VAL A 91 20.36 -16.57 -6.99
N TRP A 92 20.31 -17.70 -7.68
CA TRP A 92 20.79 -17.85 -9.05
C TRP A 92 19.61 -18.11 -9.99
N ARG A 93 19.58 -17.37 -11.09
CA ARG A 93 18.56 -17.48 -12.13
C ARG A 93 19.21 -17.90 -13.43
N ASN A 94 18.65 -18.92 -14.09
CA ASN A 94 19.13 -19.38 -15.38
C ASN A 94 18.72 -18.38 -16.46
N ARG A 95 19.68 -17.66 -17.04
CA ARG A 95 19.44 -16.66 -18.08
C ARG A 95 18.76 -17.25 -19.33
N LEU A 96 19.03 -18.53 -19.63
CA LEU A 96 18.51 -19.22 -20.83
C LEU A 96 17.13 -19.85 -20.61
N SER A 97 16.62 -19.94 -19.38
CA SER A 97 15.27 -20.45 -19.13
C SER A 97 14.23 -19.47 -19.69
N PRO A 98 13.24 -19.94 -20.49
CA PRO A 98 12.12 -19.10 -20.93
C PRO A 98 11.38 -18.43 -19.77
N ALA A 99 11.27 -19.10 -18.60
CA ALA A 99 10.65 -18.54 -17.40
C ALA A 99 11.34 -17.25 -16.92
N THR A 100 12.64 -17.06 -17.19
CA THR A 100 13.36 -15.82 -16.86
C THR A 100 12.77 -14.60 -17.54
N THR A 101 12.31 -14.73 -18.79
CA THR A 101 11.71 -13.61 -19.52
C THR A 101 10.20 -13.54 -19.31
N ILE A 102 9.52 -14.69 -19.33
CA ILE A 102 8.07 -14.78 -19.14
C ILE A 102 7.66 -14.10 -17.81
N ASN A 103 8.44 -14.32 -16.75
CA ASN A 103 8.15 -13.80 -15.41
C ASN A 103 8.58 -12.33 -15.19
N LEU A 104 9.10 -11.65 -16.22
CA LEU A 104 9.39 -10.20 -16.11
C LEU A 104 8.14 -9.34 -16.25
N ASP A 105 7.06 -9.90 -16.78
CA ASP A 105 5.79 -9.23 -16.98
C ASP A 105 4.68 -10.11 -16.43
N ARG A 106 3.79 -9.52 -15.63
CA ARG A 106 2.63 -10.20 -15.04
C ARG A 106 1.82 -10.99 -16.05
N PHE A 107 1.69 -10.52 -17.29
CA PHE A 107 0.90 -11.17 -18.33
C PHE A 107 1.76 -11.83 -19.43
N GLY A 108 3.06 -12.01 -19.20
CA GLY A 108 3.97 -12.66 -20.14
C GLY A 108 4.14 -11.94 -21.47
N ARG A 109 3.98 -10.61 -21.49
CA ARG A 109 4.02 -9.81 -22.73
C ARG A 109 5.42 -9.55 -23.25
N THR A 110 6.43 -9.77 -22.42
CA THR A 110 7.83 -9.57 -22.80
C THR A 110 8.22 -10.62 -23.85
N PRO A 111 8.66 -10.21 -25.07
CA PRO A 111 9.09 -11.16 -26.09
C PRO A 111 10.27 -12.00 -25.63
N LEU A 112 10.22 -13.30 -25.88
CA LEU A 112 11.32 -14.21 -25.57
C LEU A 112 12.59 -13.85 -26.39
N PRO A 113 13.77 -13.80 -25.77
CA PRO A 113 15.05 -13.72 -26.47
C PRO A 113 15.23 -14.91 -27.42
N ALA A 114 15.97 -14.68 -28.52
CA ALA A 114 16.23 -15.74 -29.51
C ALA A 114 17.06 -16.90 -28.94
N ASP A 115 17.80 -16.67 -27.86
CA ASP A 115 18.62 -17.65 -27.16
C ASP A 115 17.92 -18.26 -25.93
N ALA A 116 16.66 -17.93 -25.65
CA ALA A 116 15.88 -18.64 -24.63
C ALA A 116 15.60 -20.07 -25.10
N ASP A 117 16.16 -21.06 -24.41
CA ASP A 117 16.10 -22.48 -24.78
C ASP A 117 15.93 -23.34 -23.51
N PRO A 118 14.77 -24.00 -23.33
CA PRO A 118 14.53 -24.85 -22.17
C PRO A 118 15.39 -26.11 -22.14
N LEU A 119 16.05 -26.48 -23.25
CA LEU A 119 16.90 -27.66 -23.36
C LEU A 119 18.40 -27.33 -23.26
N ALA A 120 18.77 -26.05 -23.29
CA ALA A 120 20.17 -25.63 -23.16
C ALA A 120 20.71 -25.93 -21.75
N ALA A 121 22.02 -26.16 -21.67
CA ALA A 121 22.70 -26.20 -20.38
C ALA A 121 22.50 -24.85 -19.65
N PRO A 122 22.18 -24.84 -18.35
CA PRO A 122 21.82 -23.62 -17.65
C PRO A 122 22.99 -22.64 -17.57
N ASP A 123 22.70 -21.35 -17.80
CA ASP A 123 23.62 -20.23 -17.64
C ASP A 123 23.24 -19.44 -16.39
N TRP A 124 23.88 -19.78 -15.27
CA TRP A 124 23.51 -19.25 -13.95
C TRP A 124 24.03 -17.84 -13.73
N VAL A 125 23.11 -16.91 -13.46
CA VAL A 125 23.42 -15.53 -13.07
C VAL A 125 22.91 -15.29 -11.66
N GLN A 126 23.78 -14.77 -10.78
CA GLN A 126 23.37 -14.38 -9.44
C GLN A 126 22.52 -13.12 -9.50
N VAL A 127 21.30 -13.17 -8.97
CA VAL A 127 20.33 -12.07 -8.98
C VAL A 127 20.04 -11.50 -7.59
N SER A 128 20.47 -12.20 -6.54
CA SER A 128 20.39 -11.74 -5.15
C SER A 128 21.50 -12.39 -4.32
N THR A 129 21.98 -11.68 -3.31
CA THR A 129 22.86 -12.22 -2.26
C THR A 129 22.09 -12.63 -0.99
N GLN A 130 20.78 -12.40 -0.97
CA GLN A 130 19.89 -12.81 0.12
C GLN A 130 19.24 -14.16 -0.20
N PRO A 131 18.92 -14.98 0.82
CA PRO A 131 18.27 -16.28 0.64
C PRO A 131 16.77 -16.16 0.34
N GLU A 132 16.35 -15.14 -0.40
CA GLU A 132 14.96 -14.79 -0.67
C GLU A 132 14.80 -14.30 -2.11
N TYR A 133 13.73 -14.76 -2.76
CA TYR A 133 13.37 -14.32 -4.10
C TYR A 133 11.87 -14.19 -4.28
N THR A 134 11.45 -13.15 -5.00
CA THR A 134 10.09 -12.92 -5.46
C THR A 134 10.07 -12.88 -6.99
N TRP A 135 9.07 -13.51 -7.60
CA TRP A 135 8.85 -13.46 -9.04
C TRP A 135 7.35 -13.54 -9.37
N HIS A 136 6.96 -13.05 -10.54
CA HIS A 136 5.63 -13.29 -11.10
C HIS A 136 5.50 -14.75 -11.51
N ASP A 137 4.54 -15.48 -10.95
CA ASP A 137 4.31 -16.88 -11.33
C ASP A 137 2.96 -17.02 -12.02
N HIS A 138 2.97 -17.31 -13.32
CA HIS A 138 1.76 -17.34 -14.14
C HIS A 138 0.86 -18.54 -13.82
N ARG A 139 1.32 -19.47 -12.98
CA ARG A 139 0.47 -20.56 -12.45
C ARG A 139 -0.47 -20.07 -11.36
N THR A 140 -0.11 -19.01 -10.63
CA THR A 140 -0.78 -18.63 -9.38
C THR A 140 -1.86 -17.56 -9.56
N HIS A 141 -2.03 -17.01 -10.77
CA HIS A 141 -3.05 -16.00 -11.06
C HIS A 141 -3.75 -16.18 -12.40
N TRP A 142 -4.84 -15.44 -12.56
CA TRP A 142 -5.58 -15.35 -13.81
C TRP A 142 -4.82 -14.50 -14.85
N MET A 143 -4.56 -15.07 -16.02
CA MET A 143 -3.70 -14.47 -17.07
C MET A 143 -4.48 -13.63 -18.11
N SER A 144 -5.80 -13.78 -18.21
CA SER A 144 -6.59 -13.06 -19.22
C SER A 144 -6.97 -11.65 -18.73
N GLU A 145 -6.09 -10.68 -19.00
CA GLU A 145 -6.32 -9.28 -18.63
C GLU A 145 -7.64 -8.74 -19.19
N GLY A 146 -8.42 -8.05 -18.35
CA GLY A 146 -9.68 -7.42 -18.74
C GLY A 146 -10.85 -8.39 -18.97
N GLN A 147 -10.66 -9.69 -18.69
CA GLN A 147 -11.70 -10.70 -18.81
C GLN A 147 -11.84 -11.44 -17.49
N LEU A 148 -13.07 -11.57 -16.99
CA LEU A 148 -13.34 -12.41 -15.82
C LEU A 148 -13.27 -13.89 -16.22
N PRO A 149 -12.83 -14.78 -15.31
CA PRO A 149 -13.01 -16.21 -15.50
C PRO A 149 -14.47 -16.54 -15.85
N PRO A 150 -14.76 -17.49 -16.76
CA PRO A 150 -16.12 -17.73 -17.23
C PRO A 150 -17.17 -17.98 -16.13
N ALA A 151 -16.79 -18.71 -15.06
CA ALA A 151 -17.67 -18.96 -13.92
C ALA A 151 -18.00 -17.67 -13.14
N VAL A 152 -16.98 -16.84 -12.90
CA VAL A 152 -17.13 -15.53 -12.25
C VAL A 152 -17.96 -14.57 -13.11
N ALA A 153 -17.75 -14.57 -14.43
CA ALA A 153 -18.53 -13.73 -15.35
C ALA A 153 -20.04 -14.11 -15.34
N ALA A 154 -20.35 -15.39 -15.15
CA ALA A 154 -21.72 -15.90 -15.10
C ALA A 154 -22.44 -15.54 -13.79
N ASP A 155 -21.73 -15.49 -12.66
CA ASP A 155 -22.26 -15.08 -11.36
C ASP A 155 -21.23 -14.28 -10.54
N PRO A 156 -21.03 -12.99 -10.82
CA PRO A 156 -20.00 -12.19 -10.14
C PRO A 156 -20.37 -11.83 -8.69
N THR A 157 -21.56 -12.24 -8.24
CA THR A 157 -22.12 -11.86 -6.92
C THR A 157 -21.90 -12.91 -5.84
N THR A 158 -21.25 -14.01 -6.17
CA THR A 158 -20.86 -15.09 -5.23
C THR A 158 -19.36 -15.29 -5.20
N ASP A 159 -18.88 -15.96 -4.16
CA ASP A 159 -17.49 -16.42 -4.10
C ASP A 159 -17.25 -17.56 -5.10
N HIS A 160 -16.05 -17.63 -5.69
CA HIS A 160 -15.62 -18.70 -6.58
C HIS A 160 -14.20 -19.18 -6.27
N VAL A 161 -13.95 -20.48 -6.39
CA VAL A 161 -12.60 -20.98 -6.65
C VAL A 161 -12.35 -20.84 -8.15
N VAL A 162 -11.36 -20.03 -8.52
CA VAL A 162 -11.06 -19.69 -9.92
C VAL A 162 -10.18 -20.77 -10.54
N LEU A 163 -9.11 -21.13 -9.84
CA LEU A 163 -8.22 -22.23 -10.23
C LEU A 163 -7.48 -22.77 -9.00
N GLU A 164 -7.17 -24.05 -9.04
CA GLU A 164 -6.16 -24.69 -8.19
C GLU A 164 -4.84 -24.70 -8.96
N TRP A 165 -3.74 -24.49 -8.26
CA TRP A 165 -2.42 -24.39 -8.88
C TRP A 165 -1.36 -25.15 -8.10
N THR A 166 -0.31 -25.55 -8.82
CA THR A 166 0.81 -26.30 -8.27
C THR A 166 2.13 -25.73 -8.80
N VAL A 167 3.09 -25.50 -7.91
CA VAL A 167 4.47 -25.13 -8.24
C VAL A 167 5.41 -26.23 -7.75
N PRO A 168 5.99 -27.05 -8.65
CA PRO A 168 7.02 -28.01 -8.29
C PRO A 168 8.32 -27.28 -7.90
N MET A 169 9.04 -27.87 -6.95
CA MET A 169 10.34 -27.45 -6.45
C MET A 169 11.18 -28.70 -6.12
N ALA A 170 12.49 -28.54 -5.90
CA ALA A 170 13.35 -29.61 -5.45
C ALA A 170 14.32 -29.12 -4.36
N TYR A 171 14.26 -29.70 -3.16
CA TYR A 171 15.12 -29.35 -2.04
C TYR A 171 16.26 -30.36 -1.92
N GLY A 172 17.49 -29.96 -2.25
CA GLY A 172 18.64 -30.88 -2.28
C GLY A 172 18.44 -32.08 -3.21
N GLY A 173 17.64 -31.94 -4.27
CA GLY A 173 17.28 -33.02 -5.21
C GLY A 173 16.07 -33.87 -4.80
N GLN A 174 15.45 -33.62 -3.64
CA GLN A 174 14.19 -34.23 -3.25
C GLN A 174 13.01 -33.38 -3.76
N ASP A 175 12.03 -34.01 -4.39
CA ASP A 175 10.83 -33.33 -4.88
C ASP A 175 10.03 -32.70 -3.74
N VAL A 176 9.61 -31.46 -3.95
CA VAL A 176 8.74 -30.67 -3.10
C VAL A 176 7.66 -30.05 -3.97
N VAL A 177 6.41 -30.12 -3.53
CA VAL A 177 5.26 -29.61 -4.26
C VAL A 177 4.59 -28.53 -3.42
N VAL A 178 4.40 -27.36 -4.01
CA VAL A 178 3.61 -26.27 -3.42
C VAL A 178 2.26 -26.23 -4.10
N ASP A 179 1.20 -26.51 -3.35
CA ASP A 179 -0.17 -26.43 -3.83
C ASP A 179 -0.85 -25.20 -3.28
N GLY A 180 -1.72 -24.62 -4.08
CA GLY A 180 -2.52 -23.48 -3.68
C GLY A 180 -3.74 -23.26 -4.56
N GLU A 181 -4.41 -22.15 -4.32
CA GLU A 181 -5.60 -21.77 -5.08
C GLU A 181 -5.64 -20.26 -5.32
N LEU A 182 -6.42 -19.89 -6.32
CA LEU A 182 -6.88 -18.54 -6.57
C LEU A 182 -8.40 -18.53 -6.40
N THR A 183 -8.88 -17.59 -5.59
CA THR A 183 -10.31 -17.38 -5.34
C THR A 183 -10.75 -16.02 -5.86
N TRP A 184 -12.04 -15.86 -6.07
CA TRP A 184 -12.73 -14.60 -6.34
C TRP A 184 -13.75 -14.35 -5.24
N SER A 185 -13.81 -13.13 -4.75
CA SER A 185 -14.88 -12.65 -3.87
C SER A 185 -15.58 -11.44 -4.48
N PRO A 186 -16.91 -11.31 -4.32
CA PRO A 186 -17.65 -10.16 -4.80
C PRO A 186 -17.16 -8.87 -4.12
N PRO A 187 -16.89 -7.80 -4.89
CA PRO A 187 -16.57 -6.50 -4.30
C PRO A 187 -17.75 -5.97 -3.48
N PRO A 188 -17.50 -5.12 -2.47
CA PRO A 188 -18.58 -4.52 -1.71
C PRO A 188 -19.48 -3.66 -2.61
N PRO A 189 -20.80 -3.64 -2.37
CA PRO A 189 -21.72 -2.92 -3.22
C PRO A 189 -21.40 -1.42 -3.23
N GLY A 190 -21.10 -0.87 -4.41
CA GLY A 190 -20.76 0.54 -4.59
C GLY A 190 -21.79 1.50 -3.99
N TRP A 191 -23.08 1.17 -4.12
CA TRP A 191 -24.18 1.99 -3.57
C TRP A 191 -24.16 2.10 -2.05
N LEU A 192 -23.48 1.19 -1.34
CA LEU A 192 -23.30 1.24 0.11
C LEU A 192 -22.02 2.00 0.48
N VAL A 193 -20.90 1.68 -0.17
CA VAL A 193 -19.59 2.23 0.23
C VAL A 193 -19.41 3.69 -0.16
N TRP A 194 -19.86 4.11 -1.36
CA TRP A 194 -19.67 5.50 -1.80
C TRP A 194 -20.42 6.53 -0.94
N PRO A 195 -21.69 6.31 -0.55
CA PRO A 195 -22.35 7.20 0.40
C PRO A 195 -21.66 7.26 1.77
N LEU A 196 -21.13 6.14 2.27
CA LEU A 196 -20.39 6.13 3.53
C LEU A 196 -19.15 7.03 3.47
N TYR A 197 -18.37 6.93 2.39
CA TYR A 197 -17.19 7.78 2.18
C TYR A 197 -17.58 9.25 2.00
N ALA A 198 -18.68 9.54 1.30
CA ALA A 198 -19.21 10.90 1.16
C ALA A 198 -19.64 11.48 2.52
N VAL A 199 -20.31 10.69 3.37
CA VAL A 199 -20.69 11.09 4.73
C VAL A 199 -19.47 11.38 5.58
N LEU A 200 -18.43 10.52 5.52
CA LEU A 200 -17.16 10.76 6.22
C LEU A 200 -16.52 12.08 5.79
N LEU A 201 -16.42 12.34 4.49
CA LEU A 201 -15.91 13.60 3.95
C LEU A 201 -16.71 14.79 4.48
N LEU A 202 -18.04 14.77 4.34
CA LEU A 202 -18.92 15.86 4.75
C LEU A 202 -18.87 16.09 6.26
N ALA A 203 -18.79 15.04 7.07
CA ALA A 203 -18.65 15.13 8.52
C ALA A 203 -17.34 15.84 8.92
N VAL A 204 -16.22 15.53 8.24
CA VAL A 204 -14.95 16.20 8.48
C VAL A 204 -14.97 17.66 8.01
N VAL A 205 -15.62 17.97 6.89
CA VAL A 205 -15.85 19.36 6.44
C VAL A 205 -16.67 20.13 7.49
N ALA A 206 -17.76 19.52 7.98
CA ALA A 206 -18.62 20.10 9.01
C ALA A 206 -17.87 20.29 10.33
N ALA A 207 -16.92 19.41 10.68
CA ALA A 207 -16.06 19.60 11.84
C ALA A 207 -15.20 20.88 11.73
N GLY A 208 -14.64 21.14 10.54
CA GLY A 208 -13.93 22.40 10.26
C GLY A 208 -14.83 23.64 10.33
N TRP A 209 -16.08 23.53 9.91
CA TRP A 209 -17.07 24.60 10.02
C TRP A 209 -17.46 24.89 11.48
N SER A 210 -17.62 23.84 12.27
CA SER A 210 -18.17 23.88 13.63
C SER A 210 -17.20 24.48 14.66
N GLY A 211 -15.89 24.35 14.45
CA GLY A 211 -14.89 25.03 15.27
C GLY A 211 -13.65 24.19 15.54
N PRO A 212 -12.71 24.71 16.36
CA PRO A 212 -11.42 24.06 16.59
C PRO A 212 -11.53 22.70 17.30
N GLY A 213 -12.52 22.50 18.18
CA GLY A 213 -12.71 21.24 18.91
C GLY A 213 -13.04 20.05 18.00
N PRO A 214 -14.13 20.09 17.22
CA PRO A 214 -14.46 19.04 16.25
C PRO A 214 -13.33 18.79 15.24
N LEU A 215 -12.70 19.86 14.73
CA LEU A 215 -11.57 19.73 13.80
C LEU A 215 -10.36 19.02 14.44
N ALA A 216 -10.11 19.21 15.74
CA ALA A 216 -9.10 18.45 16.47
C ALA A 216 -9.44 16.96 16.58
N GLY A 217 -10.73 16.62 16.71
CA GLY A 217 -11.20 15.23 16.66
C GLY A 217 -10.93 14.59 15.29
N ALA A 218 -11.22 15.30 14.20
CA ALA A 218 -10.91 14.83 12.85
C ALA A 218 -9.40 14.64 12.61
N LEU A 219 -8.56 15.55 13.11
CA LEU A 219 -7.10 15.40 13.10
C LEU A 219 -6.63 14.16 13.86
N ALA A 220 -7.21 13.90 15.04
CA ALA A 220 -6.88 12.71 15.83
C ALA A 220 -7.27 11.41 15.11
N LEU A 221 -8.46 11.38 14.50
CA LEU A 221 -8.92 10.25 13.68
C LEU A 221 -7.98 9.99 12.49
N GLY A 222 -7.62 11.06 11.76
CA GLY A 222 -6.67 10.96 10.65
C GLY A 222 -5.31 10.42 11.07
N ALA A 223 -4.75 10.92 12.18
CA ALA A 223 -3.48 10.41 12.72
C ALA A 223 -3.56 8.94 13.14
N ALA A 224 -4.64 8.52 13.80
CA ALA A 224 -4.84 7.13 14.20
C ALA A 224 -4.95 6.21 12.98
N ALA A 225 -5.73 6.60 11.96
CA ALA A 225 -5.87 5.84 10.72
C ALA A 225 -4.53 5.74 9.95
N SER A 226 -3.78 6.85 9.87
CA SER A 226 -2.48 6.90 9.22
C SER A 226 -1.42 6.02 9.89
N LEU A 227 -1.40 5.98 11.23
CA LEU A 227 -0.55 5.07 12.00
C LEU A 227 -0.99 3.62 11.84
N TRP A 228 -2.29 3.33 11.93
CA TRP A 228 -2.81 1.99 11.70
C TRP A 228 -2.45 1.48 10.31
N HIS A 229 -2.67 2.30 9.28
CA HIS A 229 -2.31 1.98 7.91
C HIS A 229 -0.83 1.59 7.81
N ALA A 230 0.08 2.43 8.30
CA ALA A 230 1.51 2.15 8.22
C ALA A 230 1.95 0.90 9.01
N LEU A 231 1.23 0.54 10.09
CA LEU A 231 1.50 -0.68 10.87
C LEU A 231 0.86 -1.93 10.27
N ALA A 232 -0.26 -1.77 9.55
CA ALA A 232 -1.03 -2.86 8.95
C ALA A 232 -0.60 -3.16 7.50
N THR A 233 0.11 -2.25 6.82
CA THR A 233 0.72 -2.52 5.52
C THR A 233 1.77 -3.64 5.68
N PRO A 234 1.64 -4.76 4.93
CA PRO A 234 2.62 -5.83 4.94
C PRO A 234 4.03 -5.33 4.60
N VAL A 235 5.03 -5.94 5.23
CA VAL A 235 6.44 -5.64 4.94
C VAL A 235 6.71 -5.98 3.47
N PRO A 236 7.26 -5.06 2.68
CA PRO A 236 7.60 -5.36 1.29
C PRO A 236 8.63 -6.50 1.25
N SER A 237 8.47 -7.41 0.30
CA SER A 237 9.58 -8.26 -0.11
C SER A 237 10.69 -7.34 -0.62
N VAL A 238 11.93 -7.55 -0.19
CA VAL A 238 13.06 -6.73 -0.66
C VAL A 238 14.11 -7.64 -1.25
N THR A 239 13.99 -7.86 -2.55
CA THR A 239 15.02 -8.52 -3.34
C THR A 239 16.29 -7.66 -3.43
N GLN A 240 16.17 -6.33 -3.28
CA GLN A 240 17.31 -5.39 -3.27
C GLN A 240 17.11 -4.27 -2.24
N GLY A 241 18.08 -4.09 -1.33
CA GLY A 241 18.12 -3.00 -0.35
C GLY A 241 18.12 -3.45 1.11
N SER A 242 18.06 -2.50 2.05
CA SER A 242 17.99 -2.82 3.48
C SER A 242 16.53 -2.84 3.97
N HIS A 243 16.10 -3.94 4.59
CA HIS A 243 14.77 -4.03 5.24
C HIS A 243 14.51 -2.88 6.22
N ALA A 244 15.52 -2.53 7.03
CA ALA A 244 15.39 -1.44 8.00
C ALA A 244 15.11 -0.09 7.33
N GLY A 245 15.78 0.20 6.21
CA GLY A 245 15.51 1.42 5.43
C GLY A 245 14.11 1.43 4.83
N ALA A 246 13.63 0.29 4.34
CA ALA A 246 12.26 0.16 3.82
C ALA A 246 11.21 0.43 4.90
N VAL A 247 11.37 -0.17 6.09
CA VAL A 247 10.46 0.04 7.24
C VAL A 247 10.46 1.51 7.68
N VAL A 248 11.64 2.14 7.82
CA VAL A 248 11.73 3.55 8.20
C VAL A 248 11.04 4.45 7.17
N SER A 249 11.23 4.16 5.88
CA SER A 249 10.62 4.93 4.80
C SER A 249 9.10 4.77 4.79
N ALA A 250 8.58 3.57 5.04
CA ALA A 250 7.15 3.28 5.14
C ALA A 250 6.48 3.98 6.34
N LEU A 251 7.19 4.16 7.45
CA LEU A 251 6.65 4.82 8.66
C LEU A 251 6.67 6.36 8.58
N LEU A 252 7.52 6.95 7.73
CA LEU A 252 7.73 8.40 7.69
C LEU A 252 6.44 9.22 7.44
N PRO A 253 5.58 8.88 6.46
CA PRO A 253 4.32 9.60 6.25
C PRO A 253 3.45 9.63 7.51
N ALA A 254 3.32 8.49 8.18
CA ALA A 254 2.50 8.37 9.37
C ALA A 254 3.03 9.19 10.56
N LEU A 255 4.36 9.22 10.74
CA LEU A 255 5.00 10.05 11.76
C LEU A 255 4.81 11.55 11.47
N LEU A 256 4.88 11.97 10.20
CA LEU A 256 4.62 13.35 9.80
C LEU A 256 3.16 13.76 10.06
N VAL A 257 2.20 12.92 9.66
CA VAL A 257 0.76 13.13 9.93
C VAL A 257 0.52 13.24 11.44
N ALA A 258 1.08 12.34 12.24
CA ALA A 258 0.96 12.35 13.69
C ALA A 258 1.53 13.65 14.30
N GLY A 259 2.72 14.06 13.87
CA GLY A 259 3.36 15.30 14.33
C GLY A 259 2.53 16.55 14.03
N VAL A 260 2.07 16.70 12.78
CA VAL A 260 1.21 17.83 12.35
C VAL A 260 -0.12 17.81 13.10
N SER A 261 -0.74 16.64 13.27
CA SER A 261 -2.01 16.48 13.97
C SER A 261 -1.90 16.85 15.45
N VAL A 262 -0.83 16.44 16.13
CA VAL A 262 -0.55 16.83 17.52
C VAL A 262 -0.41 18.35 17.65
N LEU A 263 0.28 19.01 16.73
CA LEU A 263 0.38 20.47 16.71
C LEU A 263 -0.99 21.13 16.47
N GLY A 264 -1.80 20.57 15.57
CA GLY A 264 -3.14 21.05 15.26
C GLY A 264 -4.09 20.93 16.47
N ILE A 265 -4.07 19.78 17.15
CA ILE A 265 -4.84 19.53 18.37
C ILE A 265 -4.42 20.49 19.49
N ARG A 266 -3.11 20.73 19.66
CA ARG A 266 -2.61 21.72 20.64
C ARG A 266 -3.05 23.14 20.29
N ALA A 267 -3.08 23.50 19.00
CA ALA A 267 -3.59 24.80 18.55
C ALA A 267 -5.10 24.94 18.85
N ALA A 268 -5.88 23.89 18.62
CA ALA A 268 -7.31 23.85 18.90
C ALA A 268 -7.63 24.05 20.39
N ARG A 269 -6.91 23.35 21.28
CA ARG A 269 -7.03 23.50 22.74
C ARG A 269 -6.72 24.91 23.23
N ARG A 270 -5.89 25.66 22.50
CA ARG A 270 -5.58 27.08 22.76
C ARG A 270 -6.53 28.04 22.03
N VAL A 271 -7.63 27.54 21.48
CA VAL A 271 -8.66 28.30 20.74
C VAL A 271 -8.05 29.06 19.53
N ARG A 272 -6.99 28.52 18.92
CA ARG A 272 -6.34 29.10 17.73
C ARG A 272 -6.93 28.51 16.46
N GLY A 273 -8.20 28.85 16.16
CA GLY A 273 -8.94 28.32 15.01
C GLY A 273 -8.19 28.45 13.68
N GLY A 274 -7.55 29.60 13.44
CA GLY A 274 -6.82 29.84 12.19
C GLY A 274 -5.59 28.95 12.00
N LEU A 275 -4.82 28.73 13.06
CA LEU A 275 -3.66 27.84 13.03
C LEU A 275 -4.10 26.36 12.95
N THR A 276 -5.17 26.01 13.65
CA THR A 276 -5.78 24.67 13.58
C THR A 276 -6.19 24.35 12.14
N GLY A 277 -6.85 25.30 11.46
CA GLY A 277 -7.26 25.15 10.07
C GLY A 277 -6.10 24.94 9.10
N VAL A 278 -5.00 25.71 9.25
CA VAL A 278 -3.80 25.53 8.41
C VAL A 278 -3.15 24.16 8.63
N LEU A 279 -3.03 23.73 9.89
CA LEU A 279 -2.47 22.41 10.21
C LEU A 279 -3.36 21.26 9.74
N ALA A 280 -4.69 21.45 9.76
CA ALA A 280 -5.64 20.51 9.17
C ALA A 280 -5.47 20.39 7.65
N VAL A 281 -5.26 21.48 6.92
CA VAL A 281 -4.97 21.43 5.47
C VAL A 281 -3.69 20.64 5.20
N VAL A 282 -2.64 20.86 5.98
CA VAL A 282 -1.36 20.15 5.82
C VAL A 282 -1.52 18.66 6.13
N ALA A 283 -2.16 18.31 7.24
CA ALA A 283 -2.45 16.93 7.59
C ALA A 283 -3.32 16.25 6.52
N GLY A 284 -4.35 16.94 6.02
CA GLY A 284 -5.22 16.44 4.95
C GLY A 284 -4.45 16.12 3.67
N TRP A 285 -3.53 16.97 3.24
CA TRP A 285 -2.66 16.68 2.09
C TRP A 285 -1.74 15.49 2.32
N LEU A 286 -1.11 15.38 3.51
CA LEU A 286 -0.26 14.24 3.84
C LEU A 286 -1.04 12.91 3.85
N LEU A 287 -2.28 12.92 4.36
CA LEU A 287 -3.17 11.76 4.34
C LEU A 287 -3.55 11.33 2.92
N LEU A 288 -3.84 12.30 2.03
CA LEU A 288 -4.12 12.02 0.63
C LEU A 288 -2.91 11.39 -0.08
N VAL A 289 -1.71 11.92 0.14
CA VAL A 289 -0.46 11.37 -0.41
C VAL A 289 -0.23 9.94 0.08
N GLN A 290 -0.50 9.67 1.35
CA GLN A 290 -0.33 8.32 1.92
C GLN A 290 -1.39 7.33 1.41
N GLY A 291 -2.65 7.75 1.23
CA GLY A 291 -3.74 6.82 0.91
C GLY A 291 -4.05 6.64 -0.58
N LEU A 292 -3.57 7.54 -1.46
CA LEU A 292 -3.87 7.46 -2.89
C LEU A 292 -3.31 6.23 -3.61
N PRO A 293 -2.10 5.71 -3.26
CA PRO A 293 -1.63 4.45 -3.83
C PRO A 293 -2.57 3.28 -3.59
N ASP A 294 -3.27 3.29 -2.45
CA ASP A 294 -4.09 2.16 -1.98
C ASP A 294 -5.59 2.40 -2.23
N VAL A 295 -5.94 3.29 -3.16
CA VAL A 295 -7.32 3.73 -3.39
C VAL A 295 -8.25 2.60 -3.83
N ASP A 296 -7.70 1.58 -4.49
CA ASP A 296 -8.37 0.36 -4.94
C ASP A 296 -9.00 -0.45 -3.80
N VAL A 297 -8.44 -0.38 -2.61
CA VAL A 297 -9.00 -0.94 -1.37
C VAL A 297 -10.43 -0.45 -1.11
N LEU A 298 -10.85 0.71 -1.64
CA LEU A 298 -12.18 1.24 -1.39
C LEU A 298 -13.31 0.48 -2.09
N TRP A 299 -13.03 -0.24 -3.17
CA TRP A 299 -14.03 -0.91 -4.01
C TRP A 299 -13.74 -2.38 -4.32
N THR A 300 -12.60 -2.92 -3.90
CA THR A 300 -12.24 -4.33 -4.11
C THR A 300 -12.68 -5.22 -2.96
N ALA A 301 -12.79 -6.54 -3.14
CA ALA A 301 -13.19 -7.47 -2.08
C ALA A 301 -12.11 -7.65 -1.01
N ASN A 302 -10.89 -7.97 -1.44
CA ASN A 302 -9.76 -8.32 -0.59
C ASN A 302 -8.80 -7.14 -0.42
N VAL A 303 -8.17 -7.07 0.75
CA VAL A 303 -7.30 -5.96 1.16
C VAL A 303 -5.98 -6.52 1.65
N LEU A 304 -4.88 -6.00 1.13
CA LEU A 304 -3.53 -6.41 1.49
C LEU A 304 -3.16 -5.78 2.85
N ALA A 305 -3.45 -6.48 3.94
CA ALA A 305 -3.19 -6.02 5.31
C ALA A 305 -2.79 -7.16 6.26
N THR A 306 -1.87 -6.91 7.20
CA THR A 306 -1.46 -7.84 8.28
C THR A 306 -2.47 -7.95 9.42
N GLY A 307 -3.68 -7.40 9.25
CA GLY A 307 -4.76 -7.40 10.24
C GLY A 307 -6.13 -7.47 9.57
N PRO A 308 -7.22 -7.19 10.32
CA PRO A 308 -8.57 -7.27 9.76
C PRO A 308 -8.75 -6.34 8.54
N GLY A 309 -9.08 -6.90 7.37
CA GLY A 309 -9.18 -6.14 6.12
C GLY A 309 -10.17 -4.97 6.19
N VAL A 310 -11.24 -5.10 6.98
CA VAL A 310 -12.18 -4.01 7.28
C VAL A 310 -11.52 -2.80 7.95
N LEU A 311 -10.52 -3.01 8.82
CA LEU A 311 -9.77 -1.90 9.43
C LEU A 311 -8.79 -1.28 8.43
N GLY A 312 -8.17 -2.08 7.56
CA GLY A 312 -7.36 -1.58 6.43
C GLY A 312 -8.19 -0.65 5.54
N ARG A 313 -9.37 -1.11 5.12
CA ARG A 313 -10.32 -0.32 4.31
C ARG A 313 -10.79 0.95 5.01
N ALA A 314 -11.16 0.85 6.29
CA ALA A 314 -11.57 2.00 7.07
C ALA A 314 -10.44 3.04 7.19
N ALA A 315 -9.19 2.59 7.35
CA ALA A 315 -8.04 3.48 7.36
C ALA A 315 -7.89 4.21 6.03
N VAL A 316 -7.82 3.50 4.89
CA VAL A 316 -7.73 4.12 3.56
C VAL A 316 -8.89 5.11 3.33
N ALA A 317 -10.12 4.77 3.74
CA ALA A 317 -11.26 5.67 3.64
C ALA A 317 -11.08 6.96 4.46
N VAL A 318 -10.50 6.87 5.67
CA VAL A 318 -10.14 8.05 6.47
C VAL A 318 -9.00 8.84 5.83
N LEU A 319 -7.98 8.19 5.28
CA LEU A 319 -6.87 8.85 4.60
C LEU A 319 -7.38 9.67 3.41
N LEU A 320 -8.26 9.08 2.59
CA LEU A 320 -8.78 9.71 1.38
C LEU A 320 -9.93 10.69 1.65
N ALA A 321 -11.07 10.19 2.14
CA ALA A 321 -12.26 11.01 2.35
C ALA A 321 -12.07 11.99 3.53
N GLY A 322 -11.46 11.51 4.62
CA GLY A 322 -11.10 12.35 5.76
C GLY A 322 -9.99 13.34 5.42
N GLY A 323 -8.98 12.94 4.64
CA GLY A 323 -7.94 13.85 4.15
C GLY A 323 -8.51 14.99 3.30
N ALA A 324 -9.35 14.68 2.31
CA ALA A 324 -10.06 15.67 1.50
C ALA A 324 -10.95 16.58 2.36
N GLY A 325 -11.67 16.00 3.33
CA GLY A 325 -12.46 16.74 4.29
C GLY A 325 -11.62 17.70 5.15
N LEU A 326 -10.42 17.30 5.59
CA LEU A 326 -9.51 18.13 6.36
C LEU A 326 -8.95 19.30 5.54
N VAL A 327 -8.70 19.09 4.24
CA VAL A 327 -8.32 20.18 3.32
C VAL A 327 -9.44 21.21 3.21
N ALA A 328 -10.66 20.79 2.90
CA ALA A 328 -11.79 21.70 2.74
C ALA A 328 -12.21 22.35 4.07
N GLY A 329 -12.42 21.55 5.12
CA GLY A 329 -12.79 22.01 6.46
C GLY A 329 -11.72 22.87 7.12
N GLY A 330 -10.44 22.52 6.96
CA GLY A 330 -9.32 23.32 7.45
C GLY A 330 -9.21 24.68 6.75
N ALA A 331 -9.43 24.73 5.43
CA ALA A 331 -9.48 25.97 4.68
C ALA A 331 -10.64 26.87 5.14
N LEU A 332 -11.82 26.30 5.41
CA LEU A 332 -12.97 27.02 5.96
C LEU A 332 -12.66 27.60 7.35
N ALA A 333 -12.11 26.78 8.26
CA ALA A 333 -11.73 27.21 9.61
C ALA A 333 -10.69 28.36 9.59
N ALA A 334 -9.70 28.26 8.69
CA ALA A 334 -8.69 29.29 8.49
C ALA A 334 -9.29 30.60 7.94
N ARG A 335 -10.23 30.52 7.00
CA ARG A 335 -10.93 31.70 6.44
C ARG A 335 -11.81 32.38 7.48
N ARG A 336 -12.60 31.62 8.26
CA ARG A 336 -13.46 32.15 9.32
C ARG A 336 -12.67 32.92 10.38
N SER A 337 -11.57 32.34 10.83
CA SER A 337 -10.68 32.97 11.83
C SER A 337 -10.00 34.26 11.35
N ARG A 338 -9.98 34.53 10.03
CA ARG A 338 -9.53 35.83 9.48
C ARG A 338 -10.65 36.86 9.41
N ARG A 339 -11.91 36.41 9.33
CA ARG A 339 -13.12 37.24 9.20
C ARG A 339 -13.73 37.65 10.53
N ASP A 340 -13.32 37.03 11.64
CA ASP A 340 -13.72 37.40 13.00
C ASP A 340 -12.62 38.25 13.70
N PRO A 341 -12.39 39.52 13.33
CA PRO A 341 -11.69 40.47 14.18
C PRO A 341 -12.69 41.00 15.21
N VAL A 342 -13.02 40.23 16.24
CA VAL A 342 -13.82 40.76 17.35
C VAL A 342 -13.01 41.83 18.08
N THR A 343 -13.34 43.09 17.79
CA THR A 343 -13.34 44.27 18.69
C THR A 343 -12.05 44.54 19.49
N ALA A 344 -11.04 45.13 18.85
CA ALA A 344 -9.97 45.82 19.55
C ALA A 344 -10.06 47.34 19.32
N GLY A 345 -10.86 47.99 20.18
CA GLY A 345 -10.63 49.35 20.67
C GLY A 345 -10.79 50.51 19.67
N VAL A 346 -12.03 50.89 19.36
CA VAL A 346 -12.35 52.31 19.18
C VAL A 346 -13.29 52.69 20.32
N PRO A 347 -12.85 53.47 21.33
CA PRO A 347 -13.81 54.10 22.23
C PRO A 347 -14.57 55.13 21.41
N ALA A 348 -15.87 54.89 21.22
CA ALA A 348 -16.81 55.92 20.85
C ALA A 348 -16.75 57.01 21.94
N GLY A 349 -16.63 58.26 21.51
CA GLY A 349 -16.36 59.40 22.38
C GLY A 349 -17.40 59.61 23.49
N ALA A 350 -16.95 60.29 24.54
CA ALA A 350 -17.84 61.02 25.43
C ALA A 350 -17.81 62.50 24.99
N PRO A 351 -18.96 63.18 24.82
CA PRO A 351 -19.00 64.63 24.70
C PRO A 351 -18.89 65.23 26.11
N GLY A 352 -17.99 66.19 26.27
CA GLY A 352 -17.83 67.04 27.45
C GLY A 352 -17.09 68.31 27.06
#